data_AF-A0A1L9BHN8-F1
#
_entry.id   AF-A0A1L9BHN8-F1
#
_cell.length_a   1.000
_cell.length_b   1.000
_cell.length_c   1.000
_cell.angle_alpha   90.00
_cell.angle_beta   90.00
_cell.angle_gamma   90.00
#
_symmetry.space_group_name_H-M   'P 1'
#
loop_
_entity.id
_entity.type
_entity.pdbx_description
1 polymer ?
#
loop_
_entity_poly.entity_id
_entity_poly.type
_entity_poly.pdbx_seq_one_letter_code
_entity_poly.pdbx_strand_id
1 'polypeptide(L)'
;MFNQRPSNNAGTSPSHLDQIKNGEVSLKPADHGVVHPDLPGIRTRRNAFAQPHEFADFTRDARASTHRLMENDTGRQMLTDINNKTEQLNPGATGTPQKPLTAVDIHSANSMTHSPRVSAFASDADKLAESRPAYRFDGKPGTGAASTVKYNPNGGKIDSTDVALHPGDFRANSLGHEMVHAHRAAHGVQVAPLEVSKHAQHPALKPFEPKNPGEVNYPKEVINQHALLKEEFETVGLQRTPGNPDAPTENKIRKELGMPPRKDYSGEVPGGANHQMLLEANKHVKNGLLTRLTQKEPPVAEIVNHLEK
;
A
#
# COMPACT_ATOMS: atom_id res chain seq x y z
N MET A 1 -40.16 -64.57 -12.61
CA MET A 1 -39.49 -64.07 -13.83
C MET A 1 -39.04 -62.64 -13.59
N PHE A 2 -37.73 -62.44 -13.71
CA PHE A 2 -36.95 -61.19 -13.87
C PHE A 2 -37.11 -60.01 -12.90
N ASN A 3 -36.11 -59.93 -12.00
CA ASN A 3 -35.65 -58.76 -11.25
C ASN A 3 -35.33 -57.57 -12.17
N GLN A 4 -35.78 -56.37 -11.78
CA GLN A 4 -35.24 -55.10 -12.24
C GLN A 4 -33.92 -54.81 -11.51
N ARG A 5 -32.85 -54.49 -12.26
CA ARG A 5 -31.60 -53.93 -11.74
C ARG A 5 -31.66 -52.39 -11.77
N PRO A 6 -31.08 -51.70 -10.78
CA PRO A 6 -30.97 -50.23 -10.79
C PRO A 6 -29.92 -49.75 -11.80
N SER A 7 -30.19 -48.64 -12.49
CA SER A 7 -29.22 -47.98 -13.37
C SER A 7 -28.18 -47.23 -12.53
N ASN A 8 -26.93 -47.71 -12.56
CA ASN A 8 -25.80 -46.94 -12.10
C ASN A 8 -25.53 -45.80 -13.10
N ASN A 9 -25.83 -44.56 -12.70
CA ASN A 9 -25.25 -43.36 -13.29
C ASN A 9 -23.74 -43.37 -12.98
N ALA A 10 -22.96 -44.03 -13.83
CA ALA A 10 -21.52 -43.85 -13.85
C ALA A 10 -21.24 -42.47 -14.47
N GLY A 11 -20.87 -41.51 -13.62
CA GLY A 11 -20.38 -40.21 -14.05
C GLY A 11 -19.25 -40.39 -15.05
N THR A 12 -19.41 -39.81 -16.24
CA THR A 12 -18.41 -39.74 -17.28
C THR A 12 -17.11 -39.17 -16.72
N SER A 13 -16.07 -40.01 -16.67
CA SER A 13 -14.71 -39.56 -16.38
C SER A 13 -14.32 -38.50 -17.41
N PRO A 14 -13.61 -37.43 -17.01
CA PRO A 14 -13.17 -36.38 -17.94
C PRO A 14 -12.43 -36.99 -19.12
N SER A 15 -12.75 -36.55 -20.33
CA SER A 15 -12.14 -37.10 -21.53
C SER A 15 -10.62 -36.91 -21.48
N HIS A 16 -9.87 -37.77 -22.16
CA HIS A 16 -8.41 -37.66 -22.23
C HIS A 16 -7.96 -36.28 -22.75
N LEU A 17 -8.77 -35.64 -23.60
CA LEU A 17 -8.56 -34.26 -24.06
C LEU A 17 -8.78 -33.22 -22.96
N ASP A 18 -9.74 -33.42 -22.06
CA ASP A 18 -9.94 -32.55 -20.89
C ASP A 18 -8.81 -32.72 -19.88
N GLN A 19 -8.30 -33.94 -19.71
CA GLN A 19 -7.12 -34.20 -18.87
C GLN A 19 -5.84 -33.58 -19.45
N ILE A 20 -5.65 -33.64 -20.77
CA ILE A 20 -4.54 -32.97 -21.46
C ILE A 20 -4.68 -31.45 -21.37
N LYS A 21 -5.86 -30.88 -21.62
CA LYS A 21 -6.09 -29.42 -21.47
C LYS A 21 -5.89 -28.94 -20.04
N ASN A 22 -6.38 -29.69 -19.06
CA ASN A 22 -6.16 -29.39 -17.64
C ASN A 22 -4.68 -29.57 -17.27
N GLY A 23 -3.98 -30.55 -17.84
CA GLY A 23 -2.54 -30.74 -17.72
C GLY A 23 -1.75 -29.58 -18.31
N GLU A 24 -2.08 -29.13 -19.51
CA GLU A 24 -1.45 -27.97 -20.19
C GLU A 24 -1.70 -26.66 -19.42
N VAL A 25 -2.88 -26.47 -18.84
CA VAL A 25 -3.17 -25.35 -17.92
C VAL A 25 -2.36 -25.48 -16.62
N SER A 26 -2.07 -26.70 -16.16
CA SER A 26 -1.25 -26.98 -14.98
C SER A 26 0.26 -26.89 -15.25
N LEU A 27 0.68 -26.89 -16.52
CA LEU A 27 2.08 -26.80 -16.95
C LEU A 27 2.50 -25.38 -17.33
N LYS A 28 1.57 -24.41 -17.35
CA LYS A 28 1.97 -22.99 -17.43
C LYS A 28 2.77 -22.66 -16.17
N PRO A 29 3.95 -22.02 -16.29
CA PRO A 29 4.67 -21.51 -15.13
C PRO A 29 3.71 -20.68 -14.28
N ALA A 30 3.65 -20.96 -12.98
CA ALA A 30 2.83 -20.15 -12.09
C ALA A 30 3.31 -18.69 -12.17
N ASP A 31 2.42 -17.78 -12.55
CA ASP A 31 2.70 -16.33 -12.57
C ASP A 31 2.69 -15.73 -11.15
N HIS A 32 2.79 -16.58 -10.12
CA HIS A 32 2.83 -16.18 -8.73
C HIS A 32 3.71 -17.11 -7.89
N GLY A 33 4.23 -16.58 -6.78
CA GLY A 33 5.04 -17.31 -5.83
C GLY A 33 4.50 -17.18 -4.40
N VAL A 34 4.77 -18.21 -3.60
CA VAL A 34 4.43 -18.25 -2.17
C VAL A 34 5.56 -17.59 -1.37
N VAL A 35 5.24 -16.56 -0.58
CA VAL A 35 6.23 -15.90 0.29
C VAL A 35 6.27 -16.46 1.70
N HIS A 36 5.19 -17.07 2.18
CA HIS A 36 5.12 -17.77 3.45
C HIS A 36 3.94 -18.77 3.42
N PRO A 37 4.06 -19.98 3.99
CA PRO A 37 2.96 -20.96 3.99
C PRO A 37 1.70 -20.46 4.71
N ASP A 38 1.88 -19.71 5.80
CA ASP A 38 0.75 -19.21 6.62
C ASP A 38 0.12 -17.91 6.09
N LEU A 39 0.64 -17.37 4.98
CA LEU A 39 0.17 -16.10 4.39
C LEU A 39 -0.34 -16.31 2.95
N PRO A 40 -1.39 -17.12 2.73
CA PRO A 40 -1.87 -17.44 1.39
C PRO A 40 -2.37 -16.23 0.59
N GLY A 41 -2.74 -15.13 1.26
CA GLY A 41 -3.18 -13.87 0.68
C GLY A 41 -2.06 -12.89 0.30
N ILE A 42 -0.79 -13.25 0.51
CA ILE A 42 0.36 -12.44 0.12
C ILE A 42 1.19 -13.25 -0.86
N ARG A 43 1.40 -12.73 -2.07
CA ARG A 43 2.07 -13.47 -3.15
C ARG A 43 3.04 -12.58 -3.90
N THR A 44 4.12 -13.16 -4.41
CA THR A 44 4.86 -12.55 -5.51
C THR A 44 4.09 -12.73 -6.81
N ARG A 45 4.25 -11.81 -7.75
CA ARG A 45 3.67 -11.87 -9.10
C ARG A 45 4.75 -11.72 -10.15
N ARG A 46 4.67 -12.52 -11.20
CA ARG A 46 5.60 -12.45 -12.33
C ARG A 46 5.22 -11.29 -13.24
N ASN A 47 6.18 -10.41 -13.52
CA ASN A 47 5.98 -9.35 -14.51
C ASN A 47 5.94 -9.96 -15.92
N ALA A 48 5.18 -9.35 -16.84
CA ALA A 48 4.87 -9.91 -18.17
C ALA A 48 6.08 -10.28 -19.05
N PHE A 49 7.28 -9.79 -18.72
CA PHE A 49 8.51 -10.04 -19.46
C PHE A 49 9.66 -10.58 -18.61
N ALA A 50 9.42 -10.85 -17.32
CA ALA A 50 10.46 -11.41 -16.45
C ALA A 50 10.77 -12.86 -16.84
N GLN A 51 12.05 -13.23 -16.87
CA GLN A 51 12.44 -14.61 -17.13
C GLN A 51 12.04 -15.51 -15.96
N PRO A 52 11.75 -16.81 -16.18
CA PRO A 52 11.33 -17.71 -15.10
C PRO A 52 12.33 -17.81 -13.95
N HIS A 53 13.63 -17.79 -14.25
CA HIS A 53 14.68 -17.86 -13.24
C HIS A 53 14.79 -16.57 -12.43
N GLU A 54 14.71 -15.40 -13.06
CA GLU A 54 14.66 -14.10 -12.37
C GLU A 54 13.46 -14.02 -11.42
N PHE A 55 12.31 -14.54 -11.85
CA PHE A 55 11.12 -14.61 -11.01
C PHE A 55 11.28 -15.56 -9.82
N ALA A 56 11.97 -16.69 -10.01
CA ALA A 56 12.27 -17.63 -8.93
C ALA A 56 13.22 -17.02 -7.90
N ASP A 57 14.28 -16.34 -8.34
CA ASP A 57 15.23 -15.65 -7.47
C ASP A 57 14.55 -14.51 -6.70
N PHE A 58 13.75 -13.68 -7.38
CA PHE A 58 12.93 -12.66 -6.73
C PHE A 58 11.99 -13.26 -5.68
N THR A 59 11.31 -14.36 -6.01
CA THR A 59 10.39 -15.03 -5.08
C THR A 59 11.13 -15.58 -3.86
N ARG A 60 12.34 -16.11 -4.05
CA ARG A 60 13.19 -16.58 -2.96
C ARG A 60 13.57 -15.44 -2.03
N ASP A 61 13.95 -14.27 -2.58
CA ASP A 61 14.32 -13.10 -1.79
C ASP A 61 13.14 -12.51 -1.02
N ALA A 62 11.98 -12.34 -1.69
CA ALA A 62 10.75 -11.89 -1.03
C ALA A 62 10.32 -12.85 0.09
N ARG A 63 10.47 -14.17 -0.12
CA ARG A 63 10.23 -15.20 0.90
C ARG A 63 11.18 -15.04 2.08
N ALA A 64 12.48 -14.88 1.86
CA ALA A 64 13.44 -14.69 2.94
C ALA A 64 13.13 -13.45 3.79
N SER A 65 12.82 -12.32 3.15
CA SER A 65 12.39 -11.10 3.86
C SER A 65 11.08 -11.29 4.62
N THR A 66 10.11 -12.00 4.03
CA THR A 66 8.83 -12.28 4.69
C THR A 66 9.00 -13.20 5.90
N HIS A 67 9.80 -14.26 5.80
CA HIS A 67 10.13 -15.11 6.95
C HIS A 67 10.82 -14.32 8.06
N ARG A 68 11.78 -13.46 7.70
CA ARG A 68 12.47 -12.62 8.68
C ARG A 68 11.52 -11.67 9.44
N LEU A 69 10.51 -11.13 8.76
CA LEU A 69 9.45 -10.35 9.40
C LEU A 69 8.55 -11.23 10.29
N MET A 70 8.19 -12.43 9.84
CA MET A 70 7.35 -13.38 10.56
C MET A 70 7.99 -13.98 11.82
N GLU A 71 9.31 -13.87 11.99
CA GLU A 71 10.02 -14.29 13.20
C GLU A 71 9.68 -13.40 14.41
N ASN A 72 9.39 -12.12 14.17
CA ASN A 72 9.18 -11.11 15.20
C ASN A 72 7.71 -10.72 15.33
N ASP A 73 7.31 -10.22 16.50
CA ASP A 73 5.89 -10.01 16.83
C ASP A 73 5.21 -8.94 15.97
N THR A 74 5.84 -7.78 15.79
CA THR A 74 5.27 -6.69 14.97
C THR A 74 5.07 -7.16 13.53
N GLY A 75 6.12 -7.75 12.94
CA GLY A 75 6.05 -8.25 11.56
C GLY A 75 5.03 -9.37 11.38
N ARG A 76 5.00 -10.34 12.30
CA ARG A 76 4.05 -11.45 12.30
C ARG A 76 2.60 -10.99 12.44
N GLN A 77 2.31 -10.11 13.39
CA GLN A 77 0.96 -9.57 13.58
C GLN A 77 0.52 -8.79 12.33
N MET A 78 1.34 -7.86 11.84
CA MET A 78 1.04 -7.05 10.66
C MET A 78 0.71 -7.90 9.43
N LEU A 79 1.57 -8.88 9.11
CA LEU A 79 1.39 -9.73 7.93
C LEU A 79 0.17 -10.65 8.07
N THR A 80 -0.10 -11.15 9.28
CA THR A 80 -1.29 -11.95 9.58
C THR A 80 -2.57 -11.13 9.44
N ASP A 81 -2.59 -9.90 9.95
CA ASP A 81 -3.75 -9.00 9.87
C ASP A 81 -4.07 -8.63 8.41
N ILE A 82 -3.04 -8.35 7.60
CA ILE A 82 -3.19 -8.15 6.15
C ILE A 82 -3.78 -9.41 5.50
N ASN A 83 -3.20 -10.58 5.79
CA ASN A 83 -3.62 -11.84 5.19
C ASN A 83 -5.08 -12.18 5.51
N ASN A 84 -5.50 -11.98 6.76
CA ASN A 84 -6.87 -12.26 7.23
C ASN A 84 -7.93 -11.39 6.55
N LYS A 85 -7.54 -10.25 5.97
CA LYS A 85 -8.43 -9.37 5.21
C LYS A 85 -8.62 -9.77 3.73
N THR A 86 -7.96 -10.82 3.25
CA THR A 86 -7.96 -11.19 1.82
C THR A 86 -9.35 -11.26 1.20
N GLU A 87 -10.30 -11.95 1.82
CA GLU A 87 -11.68 -12.06 1.30
C GLU A 87 -12.42 -10.71 1.36
N GLN A 88 -12.28 -9.96 2.47
CA GLN A 88 -12.89 -8.64 2.63
C GLN A 88 -12.42 -7.66 1.53
N LEU A 89 -11.14 -7.71 1.18
CA LEU A 89 -10.53 -6.81 0.19
C LEU A 89 -10.81 -7.21 -1.26
N ASN A 90 -11.44 -8.36 -1.49
CA ASN A 90 -11.79 -8.89 -2.82
C ASN A 90 -13.29 -9.27 -2.88
N PRO A 91 -14.21 -8.32 -2.62
CA PRO A 91 -15.63 -8.63 -2.49
C PRO A 91 -16.21 -9.21 -3.77
N GLY A 92 -16.86 -10.37 -3.66
CA GLY A 92 -17.50 -11.06 -4.79
C GLY A 92 -16.54 -11.71 -5.79
N ALA A 93 -15.23 -11.66 -5.54
CA ALA A 93 -14.25 -12.38 -6.34
C ALA A 93 -14.08 -13.82 -5.83
N THR A 94 -13.69 -14.73 -6.71
CA THR A 94 -13.30 -16.09 -6.33
C THR A 94 -11.93 -16.38 -6.92
N GLY A 95 -11.00 -16.80 -6.07
CA GLY A 95 -9.65 -17.15 -6.47
C GLY A 95 -9.62 -18.47 -7.25
N THR A 96 -8.62 -18.61 -8.11
CA THR A 96 -8.28 -19.89 -8.76
C THR A 96 -6.88 -20.32 -8.32
N PRO A 97 -6.50 -21.59 -8.50
CA PRO A 97 -5.13 -22.02 -8.25
C PRO A 97 -4.09 -21.19 -9.01
N GLN A 98 -4.39 -20.75 -10.24
CA GLN A 98 -3.49 -19.94 -11.07
C GLN A 98 -3.50 -18.46 -10.69
N LYS A 99 -4.65 -17.94 -10.22
CA LYS A 99 -4.85 -16.56 -9.79
C LYS A 99 -5.55 -16.53 -8.42
N PRO A 100 -4.80 -16.81 -7.33
CA PRO A 100 -5.38 -16.78 -5.99
C PRO A 100 -5.76 -15.36 -5.60
N LEU A 101 -6.80 -15.22 -4.77
CA LEU A 101 -7.12 -13.95 -4.14
C LEU A 101 -5.97 -13.54 -3.23
N THR A 102 -5.68 -12.25 -3.22
CA THR A 102 -4.60 -11.69 -2.41
C THR A 102 -4.99 -10.35 -1.84
N ALA A 103 -4.58 -10.11 -0.60
CA ALA A 103 -4.50 -8.79 -0.02
C ALA A 103 -3.28 -8.02 -0.56
N VAL A 104 -2.18 -8.71 -0.88
CA VAL A 104 -0.94 -8.07 -1.38
C VAL A 104 -0.32 -8.85 -2.52
N ASP A 105 0.04 -8.11 -3.58
CA ASP A 105 0.79 -8.61 -4.73
C ASP A 105 2.13 -7.91 -4.75
N ILE A 106 3.22 -8.67 -4.63
CA ILE A 106 4.58 -8.16 -4.62
C ILE A 106 5.19 -8.38 -6.01
N HIS A 107 5.67 -7.31 -6.63
CA HIS A 107 6.30 -7.33 -7.94
C HIS A 107 7.76 -6.93 -7.82
N SER A 108 8.65 -7.57 -8.57
CA SER A 108 10.04 -7.10 -8.68
C SER A 108 10.08 -5.74 -9.39
N ALA A 109 10.91 -4.82 -8.88
CA ALA A 109 11.18 -3.52 -9.50
C ALA A 109 12.54 -2.98 -9.06
N ASN A 110 12.98 -1.88 -9.67
CA ASN A 110 14.21 -1.19 -9.26
C ASN A 110 14.00 -0.20 -8.09
N SER A 111 12.77 -0.06 -7.61
CA SER A 111 12.39 0.81 -6.50
C SER A 111 11.54 0.04 -5.49
N MET A 112 11.57 0.48 -4.23
CA MET A 112 10.67 0.03 -3.17
C MET A 112 9.50 1.00 -3.10
N THR A 113 8.28 0.55 -3.40
CA THR A 113 7.08 1.42 -3.37
C THR A 113 5.80 0.63 -3.12
N HIS A 114 4.83 1.25 -2.48
CA HIS A 114 3.47 0.75 -2.30
C HIS A 114 2.45 1.54 -3.12
N SER A 115 1.35 0.88 -3.47
CA SER A 115 0.12 1.54 -3.92
C SER A 115 -1.12 0.68 -3.60
N PRO A 116 -2.29 1.29 -3.34
CA PRO A 116 -3.56 0.57 -3.41
C PRO A 116 -3.70 -0.08 -4.78
N ARG A 117 -4.17 -1.33 -4.80
CA ARG A 117 -4.35 -2.09 -6.03
C ARG A 117 -5.56 -1.55 -6.77
N VAL A 118 -5.31 -1.04 -7.96
CA VAL A 118 -6.30 -0.54 -8.91
C VAL A 118 -6.19 -1.32 -10.22
N SER A 119 -7.23 -1.30 -11.02
CA SER A 119 -7.25 -1.91 -12.35
C SER A 119 -6.21 -1.26 -13.25
N ALA A 120 -5.36 -2.08 -13.87
CA ALA A 120 -4.26 -1.59 -14.72
C ALA A 120 -4.75 -0.77 -15.92
N PHE A 121 -5.92 -1.13 -16.46
CA PHE A 121 -6.51 -0.54 -17.68
C PHE A 121 -7.64 0.47 -17.40
N ALA A 122 -7.87 0.79 -16.12
CA ALA A 122 -8.85 1.81 -15.74
C ALA A 122 -8.36 3.22 -16.11
N SER A 123 -9.30 4.14 -16.31
CA SER A 123 -9.00 5.56 -16.47
C SER A 123 -8.41 6.13 -15.17
N ASP A 124 -7.75 7.29 -15.24
CA ASP A 124 -7.19 7.91 -14.03
C ASP A 124 -8.28 8.25 -12.99
N ALA A 125 -9.47 8.66 -13.45
CA ALA A 125 -10.60 8.92 -12.58
C ALA A 125 -11.09 7.64 -11.89
N ASP A 126 -11.16 6.53 -12.63
CA ASP A 126 -11.56 5.23 -12.08
C ASP A 126 -10.51 4.71 -11.10
N LYS A 127 -9.21 4.85 -11.40
CA LYS A 127 -8.13 4.48 -10.48
C LYS A 127 -8.19 5.27 -9.17
N LEU A 128 -8.50 6.56 -9.23
CA LEU A 128 -8.71 7.39 -8.04
C LEU A 128 -9.93 6.93 -7.23
N ALA A 129 -11.02 6.55 -7.90
CA ALA A 129 -12.20 6.03 -7.23
C ALA A 129 -11.95 4.66 -6.58
N GLU A 130 -11.25 3.77 -7.29
CA GLU A 130 -10.88 2.43 -6.82
C GLU A 130 -9.89 2.46 -5.64
N SER A 131 -9.02 3.46 -5.56
CA SER A 131 -8.08 3.60 -4.44
C SER A 131 -8.73 4.22 -3.19
N ARG A 132 -9.85 4.94 -3.34
CA ARG A 132 -10.55 5.65 -2.25
C ARG A 132 -10.78 4.82 -0.98
N PRO A 133 -11.16 3.53 -1.06
CA PRO A 133 -11.32 2.66 0.12
C PRO A 133 -10.08 2.53 1.02
N ALA A 134 -8.87 2.75 0.50
CA ALA A 134 -7.61 2.63 1.24
C ALA A 134 -7.37 3.77 2.25
N TYR A 135 -8.08 4.89 2.07
CA TYR A 135 -7.78 6.13 2.78
C TYR A 135 -8.80 6.45 3.87
N ARG A 136 -8.33 7.16 4.89
CA ARG A 136 -9.20 7.78 5.88
C ARG A 136 -9.66 9.15 5.43
N PHE A 137 -10.84 9.53 5.91
CA PHE A 137 -11.37 10.87 5.77
C PHE A 137 -12.13 11.29 7.03
N ASP A 138 -11.99 12.54 7.45
CA ASP A 138 -12.75 13.13 8.57
C ASP A 138 -12.70 12.31 9.88
N GLY A 139 -11.56 11.72 10.24
CA GLY A 139 -11.43 10.91 11.45
C GLY A 139 -11.81 9.45 11.28
N LYS A 140 -12.25 9.04 10.08
CA LYS A 140 -12.89 7.74 9.86
C LYS A 140 -12.11 6.90 8.86
N PRO A 141 -11.84 5.62 9.18
CA PRO A 141 -11.23 4.71 8.22
C PRO A 141 -12.17 4.44 7.05
N GLY A 142 -11.59 4.24 5.86
CA GLY A 142 -12.23 3.62 4.72
C GLY A 142 -12.47 2.12 4.93
N THR A 143 -13.04 1.45 3.94
CA THR A 143 -13.32 0.00 4.01
C THR A 143 -12.08 -0.88 3.80
N GLY A 144 -10.99 -0.29 3.32
CA GLY A 144 -9.73 -0.94 2.99
C GLY A 144 -9.61 -1.30 1.51
N ALA A 145 -8.37 -1.40 1.02
CA ALA A 145 -8.04 -1.87 -0.32
C ALA A 145 -6.89 -2.88 -0.30
N ALA A 146 -6.91 -3.85 -1.23
CA ALA A 146 -5.74 -4.68 -1.53
C ALA A 146 -4.58 -3.81 -2.05
N SER A 147 -3.36 -4.33 -2.01
CA SER A 147 -2.15 -3.57 -2.32
C SER A 147 -1.29 -4.21 -3.41
N THR A 148 -0.57 -3.35 -4.12
CA THR A 148 0.54 -3.73 -4.97
C THR A 148 1.82 -3.14 -4.39
N VAL A 149 2.78 -4.00 -4.08
CA VAL A 149 4.11 -3.64 -3.58
C VAL A 149 5.12 -3.88 -4.69
N LYS A 150 5.94 -2.88 -4.98
CA LYS A 150 7.14 -3.03 -5.80
C LYS A 150 8.32 -3.22 -4.87
N TYR A 151 9.05 -4.30 -5.08
CA TYR A 151 10.16 -4.73 -4.24
C TYR A 151 11.45 -4.75 -5.04
N ASN A 152 12.46 -4.04 -4.54
CA ASN A 152 13.81 -4.11 -5.07
C ASN A 152 14.64 -5.14 -4.29
N PRO A 153 14.92 -6.34 -4.86
CA PRO A 153 15.74 -7.35 -4.21
C PRO A 153 17.20 -6.93 -4.06
N ASN A 154 17.65 -5.93 -4.83
CA ASN A 154 18.99 -5.37 -4.76
C ASN A 154 19.07 -4.12 -3.85
N GLY A 155 17.93 -3.67 -3.30
CA GLY A 155 17.86 -2.54 -2.37
C GLY A 155 18.11 -2.95 -0.92
N GLY A 156 18.18 -1.97 -0.01
CA GLY A 156 18.00 -2.25 1.42
C GLY A 156 18.79 -1.35 2.38
N LYS A 157 19.98 -0.87 2.01
CA LYS A 157 20.72 0.06 2.86
C LYS A 157 20.30 1.50 2.51
N ILE A 158 19.56 2.14 3.40
CA ILE A 158 19.03 3.49 3.20
C ILE A 158 19.98 4.52 3.80
N ASP A 159 20.47 4.30 5.01
CA ASP A 159 21.44 5.18 5.68
C ASP A 159 22.81 4.50 5.81
N SER A 160 23.86 5.27 5.57
CA SER A 160 25.25 4.89 5.83
C SER A 160 25.49 4.41 7.26
N THR A 161 24.74 4.95 8.22
CA THR A 161 24.79 4.67 9.67
C THR A 161 23.93 3.49 10.09
N ASP A 162 23.07 2.97 9.20
CA ASP A 162 22.28 1.81 9.52
C ASP A 162 23.17 0.57 9.71
N VAL A 163 22.89 -0.17 10.79
CA VAL A 163 23.55 -1.45 11.11
C VAL A 163 22.48 -2.54 11.09
N ALA A 164 22.76 -3.62 10.35
CA ALA A 164 21.96 -4.84 10.35
C ALA A 164 22.64 -5.90 11.21
N LEU A 165 21.88 -6.66 11.99
CA LEU A 165 22.42 -7.75 12.80
C LEU A 165 22.62 -9.03 11.99
N HIS A 166 21.80 -9.25 10.97
CA HIS A 166 21.83 -10.43 10.12
C HIS A 166 21.81 -10.05 8.63
N PRO A 167 22.43 -10.88 7.76
CA PRO A 167 22.28 -10.75 6.33
C PRO A 167 20.80 -10.74 5.93
N GLY A 168 20.37 -9.68 5.23
CA GLY A 168 18.98 -9.54 4.77
C GLY A 168 18.07 -8.71 5.67
N ASP A 169 18.48 -8.30 6.88
CA ASP A 169 17.67 -7.42 7.75
C ASP A 169 17.29 -6.12 7.06
N PHE A 170 18.20 -5.53 6.27
CA PHE A 170 17.93 -4.35 5.44
C PHE A 170 16.78 -4.55 4.44
N ARG A 171 16.75 -5.71 3.78
CA ARG A 171 15.69 -6.07 2.82
C ARG A 171 14.40 -6.39 3.54
N ALA A 172 14.46 -7.07 4.68
CA ALA A 172 13.32 -7.34 5.53
C ALA A 172 12.70 -6.03 6.05
N ASN A 173 13.50 -5.09 6.53
CA ASN A 173 13.04 -3.76 6.95
C ASN A 173 12.41 -2.99 5.79
N SER A 174 13.05 -2.98 4.61
CA SER A 174 12.53 -2.28 3.44
C SER A 174 11.20 -2.88 2.95
N LEU A 175 11.08 -4.22 2.92
CA LEU A 175 9.79 -4.86 2.66
C LEU A 175 8.79 -4.56 3.77
N GLY A 176 9.24 -4.55 5.02
CA GLY A 176 8.43 -4.24 6.20
C GLY A 176 7.81 -2.86 6.12
N HIS A 177 8.56 -1.85 5.68
CA HIS A 177 8.08 -0.50 5.42
C HIS A 177 6.90 -0.50 4.42
N GLU A 178 7.06 -1.15 3.26
CA GLU A 178 5.96 -1.25 2.28
C GLU A 178 4.77 -2.07 2.79
N MET A 179 5.04 -3.07 3.64
CA MET A 179 3.99 -3.86 4.27
C MET A 179 3.25 -3.06 5.36
N VAL A 180 3.87 -2.07 6.00
CA VAL A 180 3.16 -1.12 6.87
C VAL A 180 2.20 -0.28 6.02
N HIS A 181 2.61 0.22 4.85
CA HIS A 181 1.66 0.87 3.93
C HIS A 181 0.54 -0.07 3.50
N ALA A 182 0.86 -1.33 3.17
CA ALA A 182 -0.15 -2.32 2.80
C ALA A 182 -1.13 -2.61 3.94
N HIS A 183 -0.64 -2.69 5.18
CA HIS A 183 -1.48 -2.80 6.37
C HIS A 183 -2.41 -1.60 6.51
N ARG A 184 -1.88 -0.38 6.35
CA ARG A 184 -2.67 0.85 6.43
C ARG A 184 -3.73 0.91 5.34
N ALA A 185 -3.40 0.51 4.12
CA ALA A 185 -4.33 0.42 2.99
C ALA A 185 -5.43 -0.60 3.25
N ALA A 186 -5.08 -1.80 3.75
CA ALA A 186 -6.03 -2.86 4.09
C ALA A 186 -7.02 -2.46 5.21
N HIS A 187 -6.63 -1.50 6.06
CA HIS A 187 -7.45 -0.97 7.15
C HIS A 187 -8.13 0.36 6.82
N GLY A 188 -7.94 0.89 5.61
CA GLY A 188 -8.56 2.15 5.20
C GLY A 188 -8.03 3.37 5.95
N VAL A 189 -6.79 3.33 6.45
CA VAL A 189 -6.24 4.39 7.31
C VAL A 189 -5.09 5.16 6.67
N GLN A 190 -4.79 4.94 5.39
CA GLN A 190 -3.78 5.75 4.69
C GLN A 190 -4.20 7.21 4.62
N VAL A 191 -3.22 8.11 4.60
CA VAL A 191 -3.48 9.52 4.31
C VAL A 191 -3.76 9.66 2.81
N ALA A 192 -4.90 10.25 2.49
CA ALA A 192 -5.32 10.43 1.10
C ALA A 192 -4.51 11.51 0.38
N PRO A 193 -4.12 11.30 -0.90
CA PRO A 193 -3.79 12.41 -1.78
C PRO A 193 -5.03 13.31 -1.97
N LEU A 194 -4.81 14.60 -2.26
CA LEU A 194 -5.92 15.55 -2.41
C LEU A 194 -6.87 15.17 -3.55
N GLU A 195 -6.37 14.51 -4.60
CA GLU A 195 -7.12 14.10 -5.78
C GLU A 195 -8.29 13.18 -5.47
N VAL A 196 -8.18 12.35 -4.42
CA VAL A 196 -9.27 11.45 -4.02
C VAL A 196 -10.26 12.13 -3.07
N SER A 197 -10.03 13.38 -2.68
CA SER A 197 -10.87 14.12 -1.73
C SER A 197 -12.05 14.84 -2.39
N LYS A 198 -13.13 15.06 -1.63
CA LYS A 198 -14.23 15.94 -2.03
C LYS A 198 -13.78 17.40 -2.25
N HIS A 199 -12.60 17.76 -1.72
CA HIS A 199 -12.02 19.09 -1.85
C HIS A 199 -11.05 19.24 -3.02
N ALA A 200 -10.85 18.22 -3.87
CA ALA A 200 -9.85 18.25 -4.95
C ALA A 200 -9.97 19.45 -5.91
N GLN A 201 -11.18 19.98 -6.07
CA GLN A 201 -11.52 21.10 -6.97
C GLN A 201 -11.84 22.40 -6.22
N HIS A 202 -11.49 22.49 -4.93
CA HIS A 202 -11.81 23.65 -4.12
C HIS A 202 -11.16 24.94 -4.70
N PRO A 203 -11.89 26.07 -4.85
CA PRO A 203 -11.37 27.29 -5.48
C PRO A 203 -10.07 27.82 -4.84
N ALA A 204 -9.93 27.69 -3.53
CA ALA A 204 -8.71 28.02 -2.76
C ALA A 204 -7.43 27.30 -3.22
N LEU A 205 -7.54 26.22 -4.00
CA LEU A 205 -6.39 25.42 -4.44
C LEU A 205 -5.78 25.93 -5.75
N LYS A 206 -6.41 26.90 -6.41
CA LYS A 206 -5.88 27.49 -7.64
C LYS A 206 -4.55 28.20 -7.34
N PRO A 207 -3.55 28.08 -8.24
CA PRO A 207 -2.34 28.88 -8.14
C PRO A 207 -2.66 30.37 -8.11
N PHE A 208 -1.80 31.14 -7.45
CA PHE A 208 -1.94 32.60 -7.35
C PHE A 208 -0.65 33.32 -7.71
N GLU A 209 -0.74 34.64 -7.91
CA GLU A 209 0.44 35.47 -8.14
C GLU A 209 1.11 35.82 -6.79
N PRO A 210 2.39 35.45 -6.57
CA PRO A 210 3.09 35.77 -5.34
C PRO A 210 3.27 37.30 -5.22
N LYS A 211 2.96 37.86 -4.06
CA LYS A 211 3.11 39.29 -3.77
C LYS A 211 4.49 39.64 -3.23
N ASN A 212 5.17 38.67 -2.61
CA ASN A 212 6.53 38.82 -2.10
C ASN A 212 7.44 37.72 -2.66
N PRO A 213 8.75 37.98 -2.85
CA PRO A 213 9.71 36.95 -3.21
C PRO A 213 9.72 35.80 -2.19
N GLY A 214 9.66 34.56 -2.68
CA GLY A 214 9.68 33.36 -1.85
C GLY A 214 8.30 32.86 -1.39
N GLU A 215 7.20 33.53 -1.77
CA GLU A 215 5.85 33.04 -1.46
C GLU A 215 5.51 31.78 -2.27
N VAL A 216 4.99 30.76 -1.57
CA VAL A 216 4.55 29.51 -2.19
C VAL A 216 3.19 29.69 -2.83
N ASN A 217 3.11 29.54 -4.16
CA ASN A 217 1.94 29.89 -4.93
C ASN A 217 1.21 28.70 -5.58
N TYR A 218 1.49 27.48 -5.12
CA TYR A 218 0.91 26.21 -5.60
C TYR A 218 0.29 25.38 -4.44
N PRO A 219 -0.86 25.80 -3.87
CA PRO A 219 -1.40 25.18 -2.66
C PRO A 219 -1.66 23.67 -2.77
N LYS A 220 -2.10 23.21 -3.95
CA LYS A 220 -2.39 21.81 -4.22
C LYS A 220 -1.16 20.91 -4.08
N GLU A 221 -0.03 21.32 -4.65
CA GLU A 221 1.23 20.58 -4.58
C GLU A 221 1.77 20.53 -3.15
N VAL A 222 1.66 21.63 -2.41
CA VAL A 222 2.05 21.69 -0.99
C VAL A 222 1.23 20.72 -0.15
N ILE A 223 -0.10 20.71 -0.32
CA ILE A 223 -1.00 19.81 0.40
C ILE A 223 -0.69 18.34 0.06
N ASN A 224 -0.47 18.01 -1.21
CA ASN A 224 -0.14 16.66 -1.62
C ASN A 224 1.22 16.20 -1.06
N GLN A 225 2.24 17.05 -1.10
CA GLN A 225 3.54 16.73 -0.50
C GLN A 225 3.42 16.56 1.02
N HIS A 226 2.60 17.39 1.67
CA HIS A 226 2.34 17.27 3.10
C HIS A 226 1.63 15.96 3.45
N ALA A 227 0.57 15.61 2.71
CA ALA A 227 -0.17 14.37 2.88
C ALA A 227 0.72 13.13 2.66
N LEU A 228 1.59 13.18 1.65
CA LEU A 228 2.58 12.13 1.40
C LEU A 228 3.55 11.98 2.58
N LEU A 229 4.18 13.07 3.02
CA LEU A 229 5.09 13.01 4.17
C LEU A 229 4.37 12.59 5.45
N LYS A 230 3.11 12.97 5.62
CA LYS A 230 2.28 12.54 6.74
C LYS A 230 2.06 11.02 6.73
N GLU A 231 1.77 10.42 5.58
CA GLU A 231 1.69 8.97 5.41
C GLU A 231 3.02 8.28 5.76
N GLU A 232 4.13 8.84 5.30
CA GLU A 232 5.48 8.33 5.57
C GLU A 232 5.85 8.43 7.05
N PHE A 233 5.57 9.56 7.70
CA PHE A 233 5.84 9.75 9.12
C PHE A 233 5.06 8.78 10.00
N GLU A 234 3.82 8.48 9.64
CA GLU A 234 3.03 7.47 10.35
C GLU A 234 3.51 6.05 10.07
N THR A 235 3.97 5.77 8.85
CA THR A 235 4.54 4.48 8.44
C THR A 235 5.86 4.21 9.15
N VAL A 236 6.76 5.20 9.19
CA VAL A 236 8.02 5.12 9.93
C VAL A 236 7.78 5.03 11.44
N GLY A 237 6.72 5.68 11.94
CA GLY A 237 6.43 5.81 13.36
C GLY A 237 7.03 7.06 14.00
N LEU A 238 7.27 8.12 13.21
CA LEU A 238 7.58 9.47 13.68
C LEU A 238 6.32 10.20 14.17
N GLN A 239 5.15 9.80 13.67
CA GLN A 239 3.85 10.21 14.17
C GLN A 239 2.96 8.99 14.37
N ARG A 240 1.96 9.11 15.26
CA ARG A 240 0.99 8.04 15.50
C ARG A 240 -0.10 8.07 14.43
N THR A 241 -0.59 6.88 14.07
CA THR A 241 -1.82 6.73 13.29
C THR A 241 -3.01 7.13 14.16
N PRO A 242 -3.83 8.13 13.75
CA PRO A 242 -5.02 8.52 14.49
C PRO A 242 -5.96 7.32 14.72
N GLY A 243 -6.48 7.21 15.95
CA GLY A 243 -7.40 6.13 16.33
C GLY A 243 -6.81 4.71 16.35
N ASN A 244 -5.52 4.53 16.04
CA ASN A 244 -4.88 3.22 15.97
C ASN A 244 -3.47 3.26 16.62
N PRO A 245 -3.39 3.35 17.96
CA PRO A 245 -2.11 3.52 18.68
C PRO A 245 -1.18 2.30 18.55
N ASP A 246 -1.74 1.11 18.31
CA ASP A 246 -0.98 -0.13 18.23
C ASP A 246 -0.58 -0.51 16.79
N ALA A 247 -0.93 0.32 15.80
CA ALA A 247 -0.57 0.11 14.39
C ALA A 247 0.93 -0.22 14.20
N PRO A 248 1.27 -1.16 13.30
CA PRO A 248 2.66 -1.48 13.01
C PRO A 248 3.36 -0.26 12.38
N THR A 249 4.67 -0.15 12.61
CA THR A 249 5.50 0.91 12.04
C THR A 249 6.88 0.37 11.69
N GLU A 250 7.60 1.04 10.78
CA GLU A 250 8.99 0.70 10.47
C GLU A 250 9.84 0.73 11.74
N ASN A 251 9.72 1.75 12.61
CA ASN A 251 10.52 1.82 13.84
C ASN A 251 10.25 0.67 14.83
N LYS A 252 9.03 0.11 14.86
CA LYS A 252 8.75 -1.12 15.63
C LYS A 252 9.49 -2.32 15.03
N ILE A 253 9.47 -2.47 13.70
CA ILE A 253 10.21 -3.51 12.98
C ILE A 253 11.72 -3.35 13.18
N ARG A 254 12.26 -2.14 13.00
CA ARG A 254 13.68 -1.82 13.20
C ARG A 254 14.15 -2.21 14.59
N LYS A 255 13.36 -1.92 15.63
CA LYS A 255 13.68 -2.32 17.01
C LYS A 255 13.84 -3.84 17.14
N GLU A 256 12.94 -4.62 16.54
CA GLU A 256 12.98 -6.09 16.55
C GLU A 256 14.16 -6.65 15.73
N LEU A 257 14.55 -5.96 14.65
CA LEU A 257 15.73 -6.29 13.84
C LEU A 257 17.04 -5.77 14.45
N GLY A 258 17.00 -5.08 15.61
CA GLY A 258 18.17 -4.49 16.26
C GLY A 258 18.77 -3.29 15.51
N MET A 259 17.98 -2.64 14.67
CA MET A 259 18.35 -1.45 13.91
C MET A 259 17.99 -0.18 14.73
N PRO A 260 18.81 0.89 14.68
CA PRO A 260 18.47 2.16 15.31
C PRO A 260 17.15 2.72 14.76
N PRO A 261 16.26 3.34 15.55
CA PRO A 261 15.05 3.94 15.01
C PRO A 261 15.39 5.12 14.09
N ARG A 262 14.63 5.28 13.00
CA ARG A 262 14.67 6.48 12.17
C ARG A 262 14.13 7.67 12.96
N LYS A 263 14.72 8.84 12.72
CA LYS A 263 14.32 10.13 13.32
C LYS A 263 13.70 11.09 12.31
N ASP A 264 13.85 10.78 11.04
CA ASP A 264 13.38 11.53 9.88
C ASP A 264 12.99 10.55 8.76
N TYR A 265 12.32 11.09 7.75
CA TYR A 265 12.11 10.42 6.47
C TYR A 265 12.75 11.25 5.37
N SER A 266 13.88 10.77 4.84
CA SER A 266 14.63 11.46 3.77
C SER A 266 15.06 12.89 4.15
N GLY A 267 15.41 13.11 5.42
CA GLY A 267 15.75 14.42 5.98
C GLY A 267 14.54 15.23 6.48
N GLU A 268 13.32 14.80 6.19
CA GLU A 268 12.09 15.48 6.63
C GLU A 268 11.63 14.99 8.01
N VAL A 269 11.16 15.92 8.83
CA VAL A 269 10.63 15.64 10.17
C VAL A 269 9.24 16.24 10.36
N PRO A 270 8.40 15.65 11.23
CA PRO A 270 7.14 16.26 11.62
C PRO A 270 7.32 17.71 12.09
N GLY A 271 6.56 18.64 11.53
CA GLY A 271 6.65 20.08 11.85
C GLY A 271 7.81 20.83 11.18
N GLY A 272 8.60 20.15 10.32
CA GLY A 272 9.72 20.72 9.58
C GLY A 272 9.33 21.63 8.41
N ALA A 273 10.24 21.80 7.45
CA ALA A 273 10.12 22.77 6.35
C ALA A 273 8.82 22.60 5.55
N ASN A 274 8.45 21.37 5.19
CA ASN A 274 7.20 21.12 4.46
C ASN A 274 5.94 21.57 5.24
N HIS A 275 5.92 21.38 6.57
CA HIS A 275 4.81 21.87 7.38
C HIS A 275 4.76 23.40 7.42
N GLN A 276 5.92 24.08 7.43
CA GLN A 276 5.97 25.54 7.33
C GLN A 276 5.41 26.04 6.00
N MET A 277 5.74 25.38 4.88
CA MET A 277 5.17 25.71 3.56
C MET A 277 3.64 25.55 3.56
N LEU A 278 3.10 24.54 4.24
CA LEU A 278 1.65 24.39 4.39
C LEU A 278 1.03 25.54 5.19
N LEU A 279 1.66 25.97 6.28
CA LEU A 279 1.20 27.10 7.08
C LEU A 279 1.23 28.41 6.29
N GLU A 280 2.24 28.61 5.44
CA GLU A 280 2.33 29.75 4.52
C GLU A 280 1.22 29.72 3.48
N ALA A 281 1.01 28.59 2.79
CA ALA A 281 -0.08 28.42 1.84
C ALA A 281 -1.45 28.71 2.49
N ASN A 282 -1.66 28.25 3.72
CA ASN A 282 -2.87 28.53 4.49
C ASN A 282 -3.05 30.04 4.79
N LYS A 283 -2.00 30.75 5.20
CA LYS A 283 -2.06 32.21 5.43
C LYS A 283 -2.47 32.97 4.16
N HIS A 284 -1.98 32.57 2.99
CA HIS A 284 -2.33 33.21 1.73
C HIS A 284 -3.80 33.00 1.36
N VAL A 285 -4.30 31.76 1.45
CA VAL A 285 -5.71 31.47 1.19
C VAL A 285 -6.62 32.22 2.17
N LYS A 286 -6.27 32.28 3.46
CA LYS A 286 -7.00 33.08 4.47
C LYS A 286 -7.13 34.55 4.09
N ASN A 287 -6.08 35.12 3.54
CA ASN A 287 -6.00 36.54 3.21
C ASN A 287 -6.57 36.87 1.81
N GLY A 288 -7.06 35.89 1.06
CA GLY A 288 -7.66 36.07 -0.28
C GLY A 288 -8.98 36.87 -0.26
N LEU A 289 -9.26 37.57 -1.36
CA LEU A 289 -10.45 38.43 -1.50
C LEU A 289 -11.77 37.63 -1.37
N LEU A 290 -11.83 36.43 -1.96
CA LEU A 290 -12.97 35.51 -1.88
C LEU A 290 -13.27 35.08 -0.42
N THR A 291 -12.23 34.75 0.35
CA THR A 291 -12.34 34.36 1.75
C THR A 291 -12.85 35.50 2.63
N ARG A 292 -12.34 36.72 2.39
CA ARG A 292 -12.80 37.94 3.10
C ARG A 292 -14.27 38.29 2.80
N LEU A 293 -14.72 38.05 1.57
CA LEU A 293 -16.08 38.40 1.12
C LEU A 293 -17.14 37.36 1.50
N THR A 294 -16.76 36.09 1.61
CA THR A 294 -17.73 35.00 1.81
C THR A 294 -17.83 34.51 3.25
N GLN A 295 -16.84 34.79 4.12
CA GLN A 295 -16.71 34.26 5.49
C GLN A 295 -16.89 32.73 5.62
N LYS A 296 -16.84 31.99 4.50
CA LYS A 296 -17.34 30.60 4.43
C LYS A 296 -16.33 29.57 3.96
N GLU A 297 -15.11 29.94 3.58
CA GLU A 297 -14.15 28.93 3.14
C GLU A 297 -13.25 28.49 4.30
N PRO A 298 -13.10 27.18 4.53
CA PRO A 298 -12.15 26.71 5.49
C PRO A 298 -10.82 26.52 4.76
N PRO A 299 -9.85 27.42 4.96
CA PRO A 299 -8.79 27.61 3.99
C PRO A 299 -7.68 26.62 4.33
N VAL A 300 -7.41 25.64 3.47
CA VAL A 300 -6.31 24.63 3.59
C VAL A 300 -6.36 23.74 4.84
N ALA A 301 -6.46 24.27 6.04
CA ALA A 301 -6.48 23.54 7.31
C ALA A 301 -7.66 22.55 7.43
N GLU A 302 -8.86 22.86 6.91
CA GLU A 302 -9.95 21.87 6.89
C GLU A 302 -9.72 20.81 5.84
N ILE A 303 -9.20 21.18 4.67
CA ILE A 303 -8.81 20.21 3.63
C ILE A 303 -7.79 19.23 4.20
N VAL A 304 -6.77 19.73 4.89
CA VAL A 304 -5.74 18.90 5.54
C VAL A 304 -6.35 18.08 6.68
N ASN A 305 -7.16 18.67 7.56
CA ASN A 305 -7.85 17.92 8.61
C ASN A 305 -8.73 16.80 8.06
N HIS A 306 -9.39 17.03 6.92
CA HIS A 306 -10.21 16.04 6.23
C HIS A 306 -9.38 14.86 5.73
N LEU A 307 -8.14 15.09 5.27
CA LEU A 307 -7.24 14.04 4.79
C LEU A 307 -6.53 13.30 5.93
N GLU A 308 -6.21 14.00 7.03
CA GLU A 308 -5.25 13.51 8.01
C GLU A 308 -5.83 13.04 9.33
N LYS A 309 -6.99 13.52 9.76
CA LYS A 309 -7.62 13.06 10.99
C LYS A 309 -8.27 11.71 10.77
#